data_AF-A0A1H1TFQ0-F1
#
_entry.id   AF-A0A1H1TFQ0-F1
#
_cell.length_a   1.000
_cell.length_b   1.000
_cell.length_c   1.000
_cell.angle_alpha   90.00
_cell.angle_beta   90.00
_cell.angle_gamma   90.00
#
_symmetry.space_group_name_H-M   'P 1'
#
loop_
_entity.id
_entity.type
_entity.pdbx_description
1 polymer ?
#
loop_
_entity_poly.entity_id
_entity_poly.type
_entity_poly.pdbx_seq_one_letter_code
_entity_poly.pdbx_strand_id
1 'polypeptide(L)'
;MKTKIFFLLIICCFNFSAFSQKYVNDMDYVLGDTKQAFITNAITTEAQADNLLLGFKNMGANGIRIPLFGRGVDGVDLNPNKPMMDYFYEQALAQGFVIFANPAQGGGGKRVANNMLNGNGANEGEDVAVKNIQAATDELVNRVIEFSNEYPDCKWINPFNEDGRATNSTWSINQINEIYKRLYEHGLNGAELIGPCTWGLVAGIDMFNKTDIAEYVTVASTHNLGFNHNLWVDFIAEADKENLPVWDSEVNHNDKFPDDDVKGGTRLERAIENKVDGLVLYNSWNTVSLTTGAINATGEKAMALYLIPKVNLALNGTATQSSTNPSYNKGPELAIDNDINGNYGGGSVTVTNNEENPWWQVDLGSNKTINEIKVFNRTDGCCKANMSNFTVSVINNSGLEVFTQTFTTFPDPSVIVNAGGIVGQIVKVQLNATGSLTLAEVQVFGSDEVLSTKSYNDIKVNLSPNPFKGNLKVTSPNSSFNNYTIYNINGQKVLSNKVEANSSEININTSKLSKGIYFVKLNSDTFSKSYKVIKN
;
A
#
# COMPACT_ATOMS: atom_id res chain seq x y z
N MET A 1 -53.04 1.12 27.91
CA MET A 1 -51.89 1.54 28.74
C MET A 1 -50.70 0.67 28.34
N LYS A 2 -49.74 1.20 27.57
CA LYS A 2 -48.34 0.73 27.43
C LYS A 2 -47.60 1.64 26.44
N THR A 3 -46.95 2.61 27.05
CA THR A 3 -45.77 3.43 26.73
C THR A 3 -45.07 3.23 25.38
N LYS A 4 -45.00 4.31 24.59
CA LYS A 4 -44.01 4.50 23.51
C LYS A 4 -42.67 4.91 24.16
N ILE A 5 -41.61 4.15 23.93
CA ILE A 5 -40.24 4.55 24.27
C ILE A 5 -39.61 5.10 22.98
N PHE A 6 -39.27 6.39 23.00
CA PHE A 6 -38.42 7.03 21.99
C PHE A 6 -36.97 6.60 22.24
N PHE A 7 -36.36 5.90 21.29
CA PHE A 7 -34.91 5.75 21.26
C PHE A 7 -34.31 7.02 20.65
N LEU A 8 -33.63 7.79 21.51
CA LEU A 8 -32.77 8.90 21.13
C LEU A 8 -31.54 8.29 20.44
N LEU A 9 -31.39 8.54 19.14
CA LEU A 9 -30.21 8.14 18.38
C LEU A 9 -29.04 9.01 18.81
N ILE A 10 -28.21 8.50 19.72
CA ILE A 10 -26.89 9.08 20.02
C ILE A 10 -26.04 8.84 18.79
N ILE A 11 -25.78 9.90 18.03
CA ILE A 11 -24.76 9.91 16.98
C ILE A 11 -23.42 9.79 17.70
N CYS A 12 -22.93 8.55 17.85
CA CYS A 12 -21.51 8.34 18.13
C CYS A 12 -20.73 8.86 16.93
N CYS A 13 -19.96 9.92 17.14
CA CYS A 13 -18.87 10.29 16.26
C CYS A 13 -17.94 9.09 16.16
N PHE A 14 -18.01 8.37 15.04
CA PHE A 14 -16.95 7.45 14.68
C PHE A 14 -15.68 8.28 14.51
N ASN A 15 -14.69 8.04 15.39
CA ASN A 15 -13.32 8.36 15.10
C ASN A 15 -12.96 7.61 13.82
N PHE A 16 -12.95 8.32 12.70
CA PHE A 16 -12.19 7.87 11.54
C PHE A 16 -10.72 7.87 11.99
N SER A 17 -10.21 6.72 12.40
CA SER A 17 -8.77 6.48 12.35
C SER A 17 -8.39 6.60 10.88
N ALA A 18 -7.88 7.76 10.48
CA ALA A 18 -7.20 7.89 9.21
C ALA A 18 -6.08 6.84 9.23
N PHE A 19 -6.21 5.80 8.40
CA PHE A 19 -5.12 4.86 8.18
C PHE A 19 -3.94 5.70 7.69
N SER A 20 -2.84 5.68 8.45
CA SER A 20 -1.60 6.33 8.02
C SER A 20 -1.21 5.71 6.69
N GLN A 21 -1.34 6.46 5.61
CA GLN A 21 -0.95 6.01 4.29
C GLN A 21 0.55 5.71 4.31
N LYS A 22 0.90 4.43 4.17
CA LYS A 22 2.28 3.92 4.28
C LYS A 22 2.98 3.88 2.92
N TYR A 23 2.19 3.70 1.87
CA TYR A 23 2.65 3.43 0.51
C TYR A 23 2.17 4.52 -0.45
N VAL A 24 2.91 4.69 -1.54
CA VAL A 24 2.51 5.60 -2.63
C VAL A 24 1.24 5.10 -3.33
N ASN A 25 0.52 5.98 -4.03
CA ASN A 25 -0.64 5.66 -4.87
C ASN A 25 -1.80 4.95 -4.15
N ASP A 26 -2.00 5.21 -2.86
CA ASP A 26 -3.04 4.54 -2.04
C ASP A 26 -2.92 3.01 -2.02
N MET A 27 -1.75 2.46 -2.36
CA MET A 27 -1.50 1.02 -2.39
C MET A 27 -1.75 0.41 -1.00
N ASP A 28 -2.34 -0.78 -0.96
CA ASP A 28 -2.78 -1.41 0.29
C ASP A 28 -1.72 -2.37 0.86
N TYR A 29 -1.03 -3.12 -0.02
CA TYR A 29 -0.20 -4.25 0.40
C TYR A 29 1.19 -4.26 -0.22
N VAL A 30 2.20 -4.48 0.62
CA VAL A 30 3.56 -4.83 0.18
C VAL A 30 4.00 -6.06 0.96
N LEU A 31 4.27 -7.13 0.23
CA LEU A 31 4.61 -8.42 0.78
C LEU A 31 6.09 -8.73 0.60
N GLY A 32 6.74 -9.21 1.67
CA GLY A 32 8.05 -9.83 1.58
C GLY A 32 7.96 -11.24 1.01
N ASP A 33 8.92 -11.65 0.19
CA ASP A 33 8.94 -12.98 -0.43
C ASP A 33 9.96 -13.90 0.23
N THR A 34 9.50 -15.08 0.64
CA THR A 34 10.33 -16.11 1.31
C THR A 34 10.48 -17.40 0.53
N LYS A 35 9.84 -17.54 -0.65
CA LYS A 35 9.81 -18.83 -1.38
C LYS A 35 11.20 -19.42 -1.56
N GLN A 36 12.14 -18.64 -2.11
CA GLN A 36 13.51 -19.11 -2.35
C GLN A 36 14.23 -19.49 -1.05
N ALA A 37 14.01 -18.76 0.05
CA ALA A 37 14.64 -19.07 1.33
C ALA A 37 14.26 -20.46 1.85
N PHE A 38 12.98 -20.83 1.78
CA PHE A 38 12.51 -22.13 2.24
C PHE A 38 12.82 -23.25 1.24
N ILE A 39 12.75 -22.99 -0.07
CA ILE A 39 13.13 -23.96 -1.11
C ILE A 39 14.59 -24.38 -0.96
N THR A 40 15.49 -23.45 -0.64
CA THR A 40 16.91 -23.73 -0.49
C THR A 40 17.34 -24.03 0.95
N ASN A 41 16.39 -24.13 1.89
CA ASN A 41 16.65 -24.30 3.33
C ASN A 41 17.66 -23.28 3.89
N ALA A 42 17.53 -22.00 3.48
CA ALA A 42 18.45 -20.93 3.89
C ALA A 42 18.22 -20.45 5.33
N ILE A 43 17.01 -20.65 5.86
CA ILE A 43 16.62 -20.30 7.24
C ILE A 43 16.63 -21.59 8.03
N THR A 44 17.54 -21.71 8.99
CA THR A 44 17.77 -22.94 9.76
C THR A 44 17.67 -22.74 11.26
N THR A 45 17.56 -21.50 11.74
CA THR A 45 17.38 -21.17 13.16
C THR A 45 16.27 -20.15 13.38
N GLU A 46 15.66 -20.18 14.56
CA GLU A 46 14.62 -19.22 14.98
C GLU A 46 15.12 -17.78 14.92
N ALA A 47 16.36 -17.52 15.36
CA ALA A 47 16.97 -16.19 15.28
C ALA A 47 17.08 -15.67 13.84
N GLN A 48 17.32 -16.54 12.84
CA GLN A 48 17.33 -16.14 11.43
C GLN A 48 15.93 -15.79 10.94
N ALA A 49 14.91 -16.57 11.34
CA ALA A 49 13.52 -16.30 11.05
C ALA A 49 13.06 -14.96 11.65
N ASP A 50 13.38 -14.71 12.92
CA ASP A 50 13.06 -13.46 13.63
C ASP A 50 13.72 -12.25 12.98
N ASN A 51 15.00 -12.36 12.63
CA ASN A 51 15.72 -11.30 11.92
C ASN A 51 15.14 -11.04 10.53
N LEU A 52 14.68 -12.08 9.83
CA LEU A 52 14.01 -11.91 8.55
C LEU A 52 12.70 -11.13 8.70
N LEU A 53 11.88 -11.46 9.69
CA LEU A 53 10.64 -10.73 10.01
C LEU A 53 10.92 -9.28 10.40
N LEU A 54 11.96 -9.05 11.21
CA LEU A 54 12.43 -7.71 11.55
C LEU A 54 12.81 -6.91 10.29
N GLY A 55 13.55 -7.53 9.37
CA GLY A 55 13.90 -6.91 8.10
C GLY A 55 12.68 -6.56 7.25
N PHE A 56 11.71 -7.47 7.10
CA PHE A 56 10.46 -7.18 6.40
C PHE A 56 9.65 -6.07 7.05
N LYS A 57 9.61 -6.00 8.38
CA LYS A 57 8.99 -4.89 9.11
C LYS A 57 9.69 -3.56 8.78
N ASN A 58 11.02 -3.55 8.76
CA ASN A 58 11.83 -2.39 8.42
C ASN A 58 11.68 -1.99 6.94
N MET A 59 11.46 -2.95 6.05
CA MET A 59 11.09 -2.70 4.65
C MET A 59 9.70 -2.10 4.51
N GLY A 60 8.95 -2.00 5.61
CA GLY A 60 7.57 -1.59 5.59
C GLY A 60 6.67 -2.61 4.90
N ALA A 61 7.02 -3.89 4.84
CA ALA A 61 6.06 -4.91 4.42
C ALA A 61 4.92 -5.01 5.45
N ASN A 62 3.71 -5.35 5.00
CA ASN A 62 2.56 -5.66 5.85
C ASN A 62 2.02 -7.08 5.61
N GLY A 63 2.59 -7.81 4.66
CA GLY A 63 2.36 -9.23 4.52
C GLY A 63 3.59 -10.00 4.08
N ILE A 64 3.45 -11.31 3.96
CA ILE A 64 4.51 -12.24 3.56
C ILE A 64 3.96 -13.28 2.59
N ARG A 65 4.72 -13.57 1.54
CA ARG A 65 4.51 -14.72 0.66
C ARG A 65 5.26 -15.93 1.19
N ILE A 66 4.54 -17.03 1.42
CA ILE A 66 5.11 -18.34 1.79
C ILE A 66 4.89 -19.39 0.68
N PRO A 67 5.80 -20.36 0.52
CA PRO A 67 5.68 -21.40 -0.49
C PRO A 67 4.72 -22.52 -0.08
N LEU A 68 3.88 -22.94 -1.03
CA LEU A 68 3.12 -24.19 -0.98
C LEU A 68 3.92 -25.30 -1.70
N PHE A 69 4.11 -26.43 -1.03
CA PHE A 69 4.87 -27.58 -1.53
C PHE A 69 3.96 -28.75 -1.91
N GLY A 70 4.40 -29.61 -2.82
CA GLY A 70 3.81 -30.93 -3.02
C GLY A 70 4.18 -31.90 -1.88
N ARG A 71 3.81 -33.17 -2.03
CA ARG A 71 4.19 -34.26 -1.11
C ARG A 71 5.23 -35.17 -1.75
N GLY A 72 6.00 -35.90 -0.95
CA GLY A 72 6.82 -37.02 -1.39
C GLY A 72 5.97 -38.27 -1.63
N VAL A 73 6.59 -39.32 -2.18
CA VAL A 73 5.95 -40.63 -2.40
C VAL A 73 5.47 -41.32 -1.11
N ASP A 74 5.99 -40.88 0.04
CA ASP A 74 5.64 -41.30 1.39
C ASP A 74 4.54 -40.43 2.02
N GLY A 75 4.02 -39.44 1.29
CA GLY A 75 3.01 -38.49 1.77
C GLY A 75 3.58 -37.35 2.62
N VAL A 76 4.90 -37.26 2.78
CA VAL A 76 5.57 -36.22 3.59
C VAL A 76 5.69 -34.94 2.78
N ASP A 77 5.48 -33.78 3.42
CA ASP A 77 5.66 -32.48 2.78
C ASP A 77 7.08 -32.31 2.20
N LEU A 78 7.18 -31.84 0.95
CA LEU A 78 8.48 -31.63 0.27
C LEU A 78 9.26 -30.41 0.78
N ASN A 79 8.70 -29.63 1.70
CA ASN A 79 9.41 -28.55 2.36
C ASN A 79 10.68 -29.08 3.03
N PRO A 80 11.87 -28.59 2.63
CA PRO A 80 13.14 -29.04 3.20
C PRO A 80 13.27 -28.85 4.72
N ASN A 81 12.49 -27.94 5.31
CA ASN A 81 12.50 -27.66 6.73
C ASN A 81 11.13 -27.15 7.20
N LYS A 82 10.13 -28.03 7.15
CA LYS A 82 8.76 -27.72 7.59
C LYS A 82 8.70 -27.13 9.01
N PRO A 83 9.40 -27.66 10.04
CA PRO A 83 9.35 -27.07 11.39
C PRO A 83 9.78 -25.59 11.43
N MET A 84 10.75 -25.19 10.61
CA MET A 84 11.16 -23.78 10.53
C MET A 84 10.13 -22.92 9.80
N MET A 85 9.46 -23.45 8.77
CA MET A 85 8.36 -22.73 8.12
C MET A 85 7.16 -22.57 9.06
N ASP A 86 6.85 -23.59 9.87
CA ASP A 86 5.80 -23.54 10.89
C ASP A 86 6.11 -22.46 11.94
N TYR A 87 7.33 -22.46 12.47
CA TYR A 87 7.80 -21.39 13.38
C TYR A 87 7.68 -20.00 12.75
N PHE A 88 8.21 -19.83 11.53
CA PHE A 88 8.20 -18.55 10.84
C PHE A 88 6.77 -18.05 10.58
N TYR A 89 5.86 -18.94 10.20
CA TYR A 89 4.44 -18.63 10.01
C TYR A 89 3.79 -18.12 11.29
N GLU A 90 3.97 -18.81 12.42
CA GLU A 90 3.44 -18.39 13.71
C GLU A 90 4.00 -17.03 14.14
N GLN A 91 5.31 -16.81 13.98
CA GLN A 91 5.93 -15.53 14.33
C GLN A 91 5.49 -14.39 13.41
N ALA A 92 5.28 -14.66 12.12
CA ALA A 92 4.77 -13.68 11.17
C ALA A 92 3.36 -13.19 11.58
N LEU A 93 2.46 -14.12 11.90
CA LEU A 93 1.12 -13.80 12.36
C LEU A 93 1.14 -13.04 13.70
N ALA A 94 1.97 -13.46 14.65
CA ALA A 94 2.12 -12.79 15.94
C ALA A 94 2.59 -11.32 15.80
N GLN A 95 3.32 -11.01 14.71
CA GLN A 95 3.76 -9.66 14.37
C GLN A 95 2.77 -8.87 13.51
N GLY A 96 1.61 -9.47 13.16
CA GLY A 96 0.53 -8.84 12.41
C GLY A 96 0.71 -8.85 10.90
N PHE A 97 1.60 -9.68 10.35
CA PHE A 97 1.70 -9.87 8.90
C PHE A 97 0.51 -10.66 8.37
N VAL A 98 -0.05 -10.22 7.24
CA VAL A 98 -0.99 -11.05 6.47
C VAL A 98 -0.23 -12.04 5.59
N ILE A 99 -0.75 -13.25 5.43
CA ILE A 99 -0.05 -14.33 4.72
C ILE A 99 -0.70 -14.60 3.37
N PHE A 100 0.12 -14.65 2.32
CA PHE A 100 -0.22 -15.13 0.99
C PHE A 100 0.57 -16.40 0.70
N ALA A 101 -0.09 -17.46 0.24
CA ALA A 101 0.57 -18.69 -0.16
C ALA A 101 0.37 -19.01 -1.65
N ASN A 102 1.45 -19.46 -2.30
CA ASN A 102 1.35 -20.06 -3.62
C ASN A 102 2.48 -21.07 -3.87
N PRO A 103 2.37 -21.94 -4.88
CA PRO A 103 3.37 -22.96 -5.16
C PRO A 103 4.81 -22.45 -5.23
N ALA A 104 5.72 -23.25 -4.65
CA ALA A 104 7.11 -22.88 -4.40
C ALA A 104 7.89 -22.44 -5.66
N GLN A 105 7.77 -23.18 -6.76
CA GLN A 105 8.55 -22.95 -7.99
C GLN A 105 7.68 -22.56 -9.19
N GLY A 106 8.30 -22.02 -10.24
CA GLY A 106 7.64 -21.82 -11.54
C GLY A 106 7.23 -23.17 -12.14
N GLY A 107 6.07 -23.24 -12.79
CA GLY A 107 5.44 -24.54 -13.06
C GLY A 107 4.65 -25.07 -11.87
N GLY A 108 4.24 -24.19 -10.97
CA GLY A 108 3.90 -24.51 -9.60
C GLY A 108 2.75 -25.49 -9.43
N GLY A 109 1.61 -25.24 -10.08
CA GLY A 109 0.46 -26.13 -10.01
C GLY A 109 0.80 -27.52 -10.53
N LYS A 110 1.49 -27.61 -11.68
CA LYS A 110 1.97 -28.88 -12.26
C LYS A 110 2.87 -29.64 -11.29
N ARG A 111 3.82 -28.96 -10.65
CA ARG A 111 4.74 -29.57 -9.69
C ARG A 111 4.03 -30.10 -8.47
N VAL A 112 3.07 -29.34 -7.94
CA VAL A 112 2.26 -29.78 -6.80
C VAL A 112 1.44 -31.00 -7.19
N ALA A 113 0.78 -30.98 -8.36
CA ALA A 113 0.01 -32.11 -8.88
C ALA A 113 0.86 -33.37 -9.13
N ASN A 114 2.13 -33.19 -9.49
CA ASN A 114 3.09 -34.27 -9.69
C ASN A 114 3.89 -34.61 -8.43
N ASN A 115 3.64 -33.96 -7.30
CA ASN A 115 4.35 -34.23 -6.05
C ASN A 115 5.88 -34.02 -6.18
N MET A 116 6.27 -32.86 -6.72
CA MET A 116 7.67 -32.51 -7.04
C MET A 116 8.08 -31.13 -6.50
N LEU A 117 9.33 -31.03 -6.02
CA LEU A 117 9.96 -29.74 -5.66
C LEU A 117 10.91 -29.23 -6.76
N ASN A 118 11.78 -30.09 -7.30
CA ASN A 118 12.81 -29.69 -8.29
C ASN A 118 12.60 -30.37 -9.67
N GLY A 119 13.10 -29.73 -10.73
CA GLY A 119 13.11 -30.21 -12.13
C GLY A 119 12.97 -29.04 -13.11
N ASN A 120 13.84 -28.87 -14.11
CA ASN A 120 13.77 -27.69 -14.97
C ASN A 120 12.63 -27.79 -16.01
N GLY A 121 11.92 -26.69 -16.27
CA GLY A 121 10.85 -26.60 -17.26
C GLY A 121 11.26 -26.79 -18.72
N ALA A 122 12.38 -27.46 -19.01
CA ALA A 122 12.81 -27.69 -20.39
C ALA A 122 13.60 -28.97 -20.70
N ASN A 123 14.22 -29.73 -19.77
CA ASN A 123 14.92 -30.98 -20.14
C ASN A 123 14.97 -32.04 -19.02
N GLU A 124 14.43 -33.22 -19.38
CA GLU A 124 14.72 -34.62 -18.97
C GLU A 124 14.77 -34.99 -17.47
N GLY A 125 13.93 -35.85 -16.90
CA GLY A 125 12.78 -36.66 -17.32
C GLY A 125 11.99 -37.06 -16.05
N GLU A 126 10.72 -37.44 -16.19
CA GLU A 126 9.73 -37.76 -15.12
C GLU A 126 8.72 -36.66 -14.72
N ASP A 127 8.72 -35.47 -15.33
CA ASP A 127 7.63 -34.51 -15.07
C ASP A 127 6.38 -34.93 -15.88
N VAL A 128 5.43 -35.60 -15.21
CA VAL A 128 4.23 -36.19 -15.84
C VAL A 128 3.35 -35.07 -16.43
N ALA A 129 2.82 -35.30 -17.63
CA ALA A 129 1.89 -34.34 -18.25
C ALA A 129 0.61 -34.23 -17.40
N VAL A 130 0.16 -33.01 -17.08
CA VAL A 130 -1.08 -32.79 -16.29
C VAL A 130 -2.28 -32.41 -17.15
N LYS A 131 -2.04 -32.10 -18.42
CA LYS A 131 -3.07 -31.62 -19.34
C LYS A 131 -4.13 -32.68 -19.60
N ASN A 132 -5.39 -32.33 -19.32
CA ASN A 132 -6.54 -33.23 -19.44
C ASN A 132 -6.44 -34.50 -18.58
N ILE A 133 -5.67 -34.47 -17.48
CA ILE A 133 -5.56 -35.58 -16.53
C ILE A 133 -6.32 -35.21 -15.26
N GLN A 134 -7.47 -35.84 -15.04
CA GLN A 134 -8.32 -35.57 -13.87
C GLN A 134 -7.58 -35.82 -12.54
N ALA A 135 -6.79 -36.89 -12.45
CA ALA A 135 -6.03 -37.19 -11.24
C ALA A 135 -5.05 -36.06 -10.84
N ALA A 136 -4.47 -35.36 -11.82
CA ALA A 136 -3.60 -34.21 -11.56
C ALA A 136 -4.41 -32.99 -11.05
N THR A 137 -5.60 -32.78 -11.60
CA THR A 137 -6.54 -31.77 -11.10
C THR A 137 -6.97 -32.07 -9.67
N ASP A 138 -7.32 -33.32 -9.38
CA ASP A 138 -7.71 -33.76 -8.03
C ASP A 138 -6.57 -33.59 -7.03
N GLU A 139 -5.34 -33.98 -7.41
CA GLU A 139 -4.17 -33.87 -6.53
C GLU A 139 -3.84 -32.41 -6.19
N LEU A 140 -3.85 -31.52 -7.18
CA LEU A 140 -3.63 -30.09 -6.94
C LEU A 140 -4.68 -29.50 -5.99
N VAL A 141 -5.96 -29.78 -6.24
CA VAL A 141 -7.05 -29.29 -5.39
C VAL A 141 -6.91 -29.84 -3.96
N ASN A 142 -6.67 -31.14 -3.81
CA ASN A 142 -6.53 -31.78 -2.49
C ASN A 142 -5.35 -31.19 -1.73
N ARG A 143 -4.18 -31.02 -2.37
CA ARG A 143 -3.00 -30.49 -1.69
C ARG A 143 -3.20 -29.03 -1.26
N VAL A 144 -3.89 -28.21 -2.06
CA VAL A 144 -4.21 -26.83 -1.67
C VAL A 144 -5.18 -26.80 -0.49
N ILE A 145 -6.19 -27.68 -0.46
CA ILE A 145 -7.10 -27.83 0.68
C ILE A 145 -6.34 -28.25 1.93
N GLU A 146 -5.48 -29.27 1.83
CA GLU A 146 -4.63 -29.71 2.94
C GLU A 146 -3.73 -28.58 3.46
N PHE A 147 -3.11 -27.82 2.56
CA PHE A 147 -2.28 -26.66 2.93
C PHE A 147 -3.10 -25.63 3.71
N SER A 148 -4.34 -25.36 3.28
CA SER A 148 -5.22 -24.44 4.01
C SER A 148 -5.58 -24.95 5.41
N ASN A 149 -5.54 -26.26 5.66
CA ASN A 149 -5.74 -26.83 7.00
C ASN A 149 -4.47 -26.76 7.85
N GLU A 150 -3.29 -26.88 7.23
CA GLU A 150 -2.00 -26.75 7.89
C GLU A 150 -1.72 -25.29 8.31
N TYR A 151 -2.16 -24.33 7.48
CA TYR A 151 -1.92 -22.89 7.66
C TYR A 151 -3.26 -22.11 7.59
N PRO A 152 -4.14 -22.24 8.58
CA PRO A 152 -5.53 -21.79 8.52
C PRO A 152 -5.70 -20.26 8.46
N ASP A 153 -4.74 -19.49 8.97
CA ASP A 153 -4.77 -18.02 8.94
C ASP A 153 -4.11 -17.41 7.68
N CYS A 154 -3.93 -18.20 6.62
CA CYS A 154 -3.59 -17.64 5.31
C CYS A 154 -4.72 -16.72 4.85
N LYS A 155 -4.39 -15.48 4.48
CA LYS A 155 -5.37 -14.55 3.93
C LYS A 155 -5.66 -14.85 2.46
N TRP A 156 -4.62 -15.18 1.71
CA TRP A 156 -4.76 -15.49 0.28
C TRP A 156 -4.03 -16.76 -0.11
N ILE A 157 -4.61 -17.51 -1.04
CA ILE A 157 -4.00 -18.69 -1.66
C ILE A 157 -4.16 -18.60 -3.18
N ASN A 158 -3.11 -18.92 -3.93
CA ASN A 158 -3.19 -19.18 -5.36
C ASN A 158 -2.74 -20.61 -5.67
N PRO A 159 -3.51 -21.42 -6.42
CA PRO A 159 -3.11 -22.78 -6.78
C PRO A 159 -1.96 -22.85 -7.81
N PHE A 160 -1.58 -21.73 -8.44
CA PHE A 160 -0.60 -21.71 -9.52
C PHE A 160 0.64 -20.85 -9.21
N ASN A 161 1.71 -21.10 -9.95
CA ASN A 161 2.84 -20.18 -10.02
C ASN A 161 3.44 -20.29 -11.43
N GLU A 162 3.16 -19.30 -12.26
CA GLU A 162 3.66 -19.18 -13.65
C GLU A 162 3.10 -20.20 -14.66
N ASP A 163 2.27 -21.16 -14.23
CA ASP A 163 1.70 -22.19 -15.10
C ASP A 163 0.19 -22.09 -15.35
N GLY A 164 -0.47 -21.08 -14.76
CA GLY A 164 -1.85 -20.74 -15.09
C GLY A 164 -1.92 -19.87 -16.35
N ARG A 165 -1.95 -20.48 -17.54
CA ARG A 165 -2.24 -19.77 -18.81
C ARG A 165 -3.46 -20.43 -19.48
N ALA A 166 -4.24 -19.71 -20.28
CA ALA A 166 -5.35 -20.32 -21.00
C ALA A 166 -4.91 -20.93 -22.34
N THR A 167 -4.16 -20.18 -23.13
CA THR A 167 -3.72 -20.56 -24.47
C THR A 167 -2.36 -21.26 -24.47
N ASN A 168 -2.23 -22.38 -25.20
CA ASN A 168 -1.01 -23.20 -25.28
C ASN A 168 -0.41 -23.57 -23.91
N SER A 169 -1.31 -23.89 -22.98
CA SER A 169 -0.98 -24.08 -21.57
C SER A 169 -0.78 -25.54 -21.16
N THR A 170 -0.10 -25.67 -20.01
CA THR A 170 0.08 -26.87 -19.20
C THR A 170 -1.25 -27.45 -18.73
N TRP A 171 -2.20 -26.58 -18.38
CA TRP A 171 -3.55 -26.94 -17.92
C TRP A 171 -4.56 -26.58 -19.02
N SER A 172 -5.63 -27.37 -19.16
CA SER A 172 -6.73 -26.95 -20.04
C SER A 172 -7.59 -25.87 -19.37
N ILE A 173 -8.31 -25.08 -20.16
CA ILE A 173 -9.28 -24.09 -19.66
C ILE A 173 -10.28 -24.75 -18.70
N ASN A 174 -10.83 -25.90 -19.06
CA ASN A 174 -11.76 -26.63 -18.22
C ASN A 174 -11.14 -27.03 -16.86
N GLN A 175 -9.89 -27.48 -16.85
CA GLN A 175 -9.21 -27.81 -15.59
C GLN A 175 -9.00 -26.56 -14.73
N ILE A 176 -8.58 -25.44 -15.34
CA ILE A 176 -8.38 -24.18 -14.60
C ILE A 176 -9.68 -23.73 -13.94
N ASN A 177 -10.77 -23.68 -14.71
CA ASN A 177 -12.09 -23.31 -14.21
C ASN A 177 -12.54 -24.25 -13.08
N GLU A 178 -12.37 -25.57 -13.27
CA GLU A 178 -12.71 -26.57 -12.26
C GLU A 178 -11.90 -26.39 -10.98
N ILE A 179 -10.59 -26.14 -11.08
CA ILE A 179 -9.70 -25.97 -9.93
C ILE A 179 -10.14 -24.76 -9.10
N TYR A 180 -10.29 -23.58 -9.72
CA TYR A 180 -10.71 -22.38 -9.00
C TYR A 180 -12.09 -22.54 -8.37
N LYS A 181 -13.05 -23.10 -9.12
CA LYS A 181 -14.40 -23.37 -8.63
C LYS A 181 -14.40 -24.28 -7.40
N ARG A 182 -13.70 -25.42 -7.46
CA ARG A 182 -13.66 -26.40 -6.36
C ARG A 182 -13.01 -25.81 -5.10
N LEU A 183 -11.94 -25.03 -5.28
CA LEU A 183 -11.28 -24.35 -4.16
C LEU A 183 -12.16 -23.28 -3.53
N TYR A 184 -12.86 -22.49 -4.36
CA TYR A 184 -13.82 -21.49 -3.91
C TYR A 184 -14.99 -22.12 -3.13
N GLU A 185 -15.60 -23.17 -3.68
CA GLU A 185 -16.71 -23.90 -3.04
C GLU A 185 -16.30 -24.56 -1.71
N HIS A 186 -15.03 -24.96 -1.56
CA HIS A 186 -14.49 -25.47 -0.31
C HIS A 186 -14.30 -24.36 0.74
N GLY A 187 -13.93 -23.15 0.33
CA GLY A 187 -13.77 -21.98 1.20
C GLY A 187 -12.44 -21.88 1.97
N LEU A 188 -11.50 -22.83 1.77
CA LEU A 188 -10.09 -22.79 2.21
C LEU A 188 -9.83 -22.21 3.63
N ASN A 189 -10.63 -22.59 4.63
CA ASN A 189 -10.55 -22.06 6.01
C ASN A 189 -10.64 -20.52 6.11
N GLY A 190 -11.30 -19.87 5.17
CA GLY A 190 -11.45 -18.42 5.11
C GLY A 190 -10.40 -17.71 4.27
N ALA A 191 -9.40 -18.43 3.73
CA ALA A 191 -8.48 -17.87 2.76
C ALA A 191 -9.20 -17.53 1.45
N GLU A 192 -8.96 -16.32 0.96
CA GLU A 192 -9.46 -15.87 -0.34
C GLU A 192 -8.57 -16.39 -1.48
N LEU A 193 -9.15 -16.55 -2.68
CA LEU A 193 -8.37 -16.88 -3.86
C LEU A 193 -7.81 -15.60 -4.49
N ILE A 194 -6.51 -15.60 -4.77
CA ILE A 194 -5.82 -14.59 -5.58
C ILE A 194 -5.31 -15.27 -6.85
N GLY A 195 -5.30 -14.58 -7.98
CA GLY A 195 -4.77 -15.20 -9.20
C GLY A 195 -4.83 -14.33 -10.45
N PRO A 196 -4.23 -14.81 -11.56
CA PRO A 196 -3.64 -16.14 -11.71
C PRO A 196 -2.15 -16.31 -11.33
N CYS A 197 -1.41 -15.24 -10.98
CA CYS A 197 0.05 -15.27 -10.78
C CYS A 197 0.81 -15.82 -12.01
N THR A 198 0.48 -15.29 -13.19
CA THR A 198 1.01 -15.66 -14.50
C THR A 198 2.44 -15.22 -14.76
N TRP A 199 3.15 -15.94 -15.64
CA TRP A 199 4.43 -15.50 -16.23
C TRP A 199 4.22 -14.33 -17.20
N GLY A 200 3.86 -13.14 -16.72
CA GLY A 200 3.69 -11.96 -17.60
C GLY A 200 2.24 -11.54 -17.82
N LEU A 201 2.08 -10.23 -18.07
CA LEU A 201 0.80 -9.56 -18.33
C LEU A 201 0.01 -10.18 -19.49
N VAL A 202 0.67 -10.62 -20.56
CA VAL A 202 0.02 -11.27 -21.71
C VAL A 202 -0.74 -12.52 -21.26
N ALA A 203 -0.14 -13.34 -20.41
CA ALA A 203 -0.77 -14.55 -19.90
C ALA A 203 -1.88 -14.23 -18.89
N GLY A 204 -1.71 -13.18 -18.08
CA GLY A 204 -2.74 -12.69 -17.17
C GLY A 204 -4.01 -12.26 -17.91
N ILE A 205 -3.85 -11.42 -18.94
CA ILE A 205 -4.96 -10.97 -19.82
C ILE A 205 -5.62 -12.16 -20.52
N ASP A 206 -4.82 -13.12 -21.01
CA ASP A 206 -5.32 -14.34 -21.65
C ASP A 206 -6.16 -15.20 -20.68
N MET A 207 -5.76 -15.31 -19.40
CA MET A 207 -6.53 -16.00 -18.38
C MET A 207 -7.90 -15.34 -18.17
N PHE A 208 -7.93 -14.05 -17.81
CA PHE A 208 -9.19 -13.33 -17.56
C PHE A 208 -10.15 -13.34 -18.77
N ASN A 209 -9.62 -13.36 -20.00
CA ASN A 209 -10.45 -13.40 -21.21
C ASN A 209 -10.99 -14.78 -21.60
N LYS A 210 -10.43 -15.87 -21.07
CA LYS A 210 -10.69 -17.23 -21.57
C LYS A 210 -11.19 -18.20 -20.51
N THR A 211 -11.06 -17.85 -19.24
CA THR A 211 -11.49 -18.65 -18.10
C THR A 211 -12.55 -17.89 -17.30
N ASP A 212 -13.14 -18.54 -16.30
CA ASP A 212 -14.12 -17.94 -15.37
C ASP A 212 -13.47 -17.56 -14.02
N ILE A 213 -12.13 -17.45 -13.97
CA ILE A 213 -11.42 -17.24 -12.69
C ILE A 213 -11.82 -15.94 -11.98
N ALA A 214 -12.25 -14.93 -12.74
CA ALA A 214 -12.68 -13.64 -12.22
C ALA A 214 -13.90 -13.76 -11.28
N GLU A 215 -14.69 -14.83 -11.42
CA GLU A 215 -15.83 -15.12 -10.54
C GLU A 215 -15.39 -15.62 -9.14
N TYR A 216 -14.15 -16.11 -9.01
CA TYR A 216 -13.69 -16.81 -7.81
C TYR A 216 -12.58 -16.08 -7.05
N VAL A 217 -11.83 -15.20 -7.71
CA VAL A 217 -10.71 -14.47 -7.07
C VAL A 217 -11.17 -13.15 -6.46
N THR A 218 -10.48 -12.71 -5.41
CA THR A 218 -10.68 -11.39 -4.78
C THR A 218 -9.59 -10.38 -5.16
N VAL A 219 -8.52 -10.84 -5.81
CA VAL A 219 -7.40 -10.03 -6.28
C VAL A 219 -6.94 -10.55 -7.64
N ALA A 220 -6.81 -9.65 -8.62
CA ALA A 220 -6.25 -9.94 -9.93
C ALA A 220 -4.73 -9.78 -9.87
N SER A 221 -3.99 -10.88 -10.07
CA SER A 221 -2.53 -10.90 -9.92
C SER A 221 -1.81 -11.45 -11.15
N THR A 222 -0.67 -10.85 -11.47
CA THR A 222 0.24 -11.34 -12.51
C THR A 222 1.66 -10.97 -12.16
N HIS A 223 2.64 -11.65 -12.76
CA HIS A 223 4.02 -11.17 -12.72
C HIS A 223 4.24 -10.24 -13.92
N ASN A 224 5.07 -9.21 -13.78
CA ASN A 224 5.51 -8.37 -14.90
C ASN A 224 6.74 -8.97 -15.64
N LEU A 225 6.74 -10.29 -15.84
CA LEU A 225 7.76 -11.00 -16.60
C LEU A 225 7.62 -10.70 -18.10
N GLY A 226 8.75 -10.70 -18.82
CA GLY A 226 8.79 -10.34 -20.24
C GLY A 226 8.97 -8.84 -20.54
N PHE A 227 8.87 -7.96 -19.53
CA PHE A 227 8.98 -6.50 -19.68
C PHE A 227 7.91 -5.91 -20.61
N ASN A 228 6.70 -6.46 -20.57
CA ASN A 228 5.54 -6.00 -21.34
C ASN A 228 4.80 -4.87 -20.61
N HIS A 229 5.53 -3.84 -20.17
CA HIS A 229 5.04 -2.80 -19.28
C HIS A 229 3.83 -2.02 -19.81
N ASN A 230 3.74 -1.90 -21.13
CA ASN A 230 2.63 -1.24 -21.81
C ASN A 230 1.27 -1.97 -21.66
N LEU A 231 1.26 -3.23 -21.21
CA LEU A 231 0.04 -4.03 -21.06
C LEU A 231 -0.60 -3.93 -19.67
N TRP A 232 -0.02 -3.14 -18.75
CA TRP A 232 -0.66 -2.89 -17.45
C TRP A 232 -2.06 -2.31 -17.60
N VAL A 233 -2.24 -1.34 -18.49
CA VAL A 233 -3.55 -0.72 -18.76
C VAL A 233 -4.58 -1.75 -19.22
N ASP A 234 -4.17 -2.69 -20.07
CA ASP A 234 -5.06 -3.75 -20.55
C ASP A 234 -5.41 -4.75 -19.44
N PHE A 235 -4.43 -5.15 -18.62
CA PHE A 235 -4.67 -6.06 -17.49
C PHE A 235 -5.56 -5.42 -16.42
N ILE A 236 -5.33 -4.15 -16.08
CA ILE A 236 -6.19 -3.38 -15.17
C ILE A 236 -7.61 -3.28 -15.73
N ALA A 237 -7.77 -3.01 -17.02
CA ALA A 237 -9.09 -2.98 -17.66
C ALA A 237 -9.82 -4.33 -17.62
N GLU A 238 -9.10 -5.46 -17.62
CA GLU A 238 -9.70 -6.78 -17.40
C GLU A 238 -10.15 -6.97 -15.94
N ALA A 239 -9.32 -6.59 -14.97
CA ALA A 239 -9.64 -6.67 -13.54
C ALA A 239 -10.81 -5.75 -13.13
N ASP A 240 -10.87 -4.54 -13.71
CA ASP A 240 -11.91 -3.53 -13.47
C ASP A 240 -13.32 -4.01 -13.83
N LYS A 241 -13.45 -4.98 -14.74
CA LYS A 241 -14.76 -5.55 -15.12
C LYS A 241 -15.49 -6.16 -13.91
N GLU A 242 -14.73 -6.71 -12.97
CA GLU A 242 -15.22 -7.31 -11.73
C GLU A 242 -14.81 -6.48 -10.48
N ASN A 243 -14.29 -5.26 -10.67
CA ASN A 243 -13.84 -4.37 -9.61
C ASN A 243 -12.79 -5.02 -8.67
N LEU A 244 -11.84 -5.75 -9.26
CA LEU A 244 -10.78 -6.44 -8.53
C LEU A 244 -9.56 -5.53 -8.34
N PRO A 245 -8.96 -5.47 -7.13
CA PRO A 245 -7.66 -4.86 -6.95
C PRO A 245 -6.59 -5.64 -7.74
N VAL A 246 -5.58 -4.90 -8.22
CA VAL A 246 -4.54 -5.41 -9.13
C VAL A 246 -3.21 -5.51 -8.41
N TRP A 247 -2.58 -6.67 -8.44
CA TRP A 247 -1.27 -6.90 -7.82
C TRP A 247 -0.21 -7.32 -8.84
N ASP A 248 1.01 -6.80 -8.67
CA ASP A 248 2.21 -7.46 -9.20
C ASP A 248 2.70 -8.49 -8.17
N SER A 249 2.36 -9.77 -8.41
CA SER A 249 2.64 -10.85 -7.45
C SER A 249 4.05 -11.42 -7.53
N GLU A 250 4.93 -10.84 -8.37
CA GLU A 250 6.35 -11.12 -8.38
C GLU A 250 7.17 -9.98 -9.03
N VAL A 251 7.42 -8.93 -8.26
CA VAL A 251 8.05 -7.69 -8.74
C VAL A 251 9.52 -7.59 -8.30
N ASN A 252 10.39 -7.01 -9.14
CA ASN A 252 11.76 -6.68 -8.76
C ASN A 252 12.22 -5.34 -9.36
N HIS A 253 13.29 -4.79 -8.80
CA HIS A 253 13.88 -3.52 -9.25
C HIS A 253 15.03 -3.76 -10.24
N ASN A 254 14.81 -4.63 -11.23
CA ASN A 254 15.79 -4.90 -12.29
C ASN A 254 15.28 -4.34 -13.62
N ASP A 255 16.13 -3.56 -14.30
CA ASP A 255 15.90 -3.08 -15.67
C ASP A 255 16.78 -3.88 -16.63
N LYS A 256 16.14 -4.67 -17.50
CA LYS A 256 16.85 -5.49 -18.49
C LYS A 256 17.08 -4.74 -19.80
N PHE A 257 16.35 -3.65 -20.06
CA PHE A 257 16.31 -2.95 -21.34
C PHE A 257 16.34 -1.42 -21.14
N PRO A 258 17.36 -0.85 -20.46
CA PRO A 258 17.34 0.56 -20.03
C PRO A 258 17.30 1.58 -21.19
N ASP A 259 17.75 1.17 -22.38
CA ASP A 259 17.77 2.03 -23.57
C ASP A 259 16.54 1.83 -24.49
N ASP A 260 15.57 1.00 -24.09
CA ASP A 260 14.36 0.71 -24.87
C ASP A 260 13.20 1.58 -24.39
N ASP A 261 12.67 2.45 -25.26
CA ASP A 261 11.58 3.37 -24.90
C ASP A 261 10.27 2.65 -24.51
N VAL A 262 10.10 1.38 -24.87
CA VAL A 262 8.90 0.58 -24.61
C VAL A 262 9.11 -0.39 -23.44
N LYS A 263 10.30 -0.99 -23.33
CA LYS A 263 10.63 -2.02 -22.32
C LYS A 263 11.50 -1.52 -21.17
N GLY A 264 12.04 -0.33 -21.28
CA GLY A 264 12.91 0.27 -20.27
C GLY A 264 12.16 0.64 -18.99
N GLY A 265 12.93 0.83 -17.92
CA GLY A 265 12.43 0.93 -16.56
C GLY A 265 12.39 -0.42 -15.87
N THR A 266 12.49 -0.39 -14.54
CA THR A 266 12.37 -1.61 -13.73
C THR A 266 10.91 -2.06 -13.63
N ARG A 267 10.70 -3.35 -13.39
CA ARG A 267 9.34 -3.88 -13.18
C ARG A 267 8.62 -3.20 -12.02
N LEU A 268 9.34 -2.89 -10.95
CA LEU A 268 8.84 -2.18 -9.79
C LEU A 268 8.37 -0.76 -10.12
N GLU A 269 9.18 0.03 -10.81
CA GLU A 269 8.79 1.38 -11.22
C GLU A 269 7.55 1.34 -12.09
N ARG A 270 7.49 0.41 -13.06
CA ARG A 270 6.36 0.30 -13.97
C ARG A 270 5.08 -0.16 -13.30
N ALA A 271 5.16 -1.05 -12.31
CA ALA A 271 4.00 -1.42 -11.50
C ALA A 271 3.47 -0.21 -10.69
N ILE A 272 4.37 0.55 -10.06
CA ILE A 272 4.03 1.74 -9.28
C ILE A 272 3.44 2.84 -10.17
N GLU A 273 4.02 3.13 -11.33
CA GLU A 273 3.50 4.12 -12.30
C GLU A 273 2.07 3.79 -12.75
N ASN A 274 1.75 2.50 -12.87
CA ASN A 274 0.42 2.02 -13.23
C ASN A 274 -0.53 1.87 -12.02
N LYS A 275 -0.09 2.27 -10.82
CA LYS A 275 -0.89 2.32 -9.59
C LYS A 275 -1.53 0.99 -9.21
N VAL A 276 -0.73 -0.08 -9.24
CA VAL A 276 -1.19 -1.37 -8.68
C VAL A 276 -1.50 -1.24 -7.18
N ASP A 277 -2.47 -2.01 -6.71
CA ASP A 277 -2.97 -2.01 -5.33
C ASP A 277 -2.13 -2.88 -4.38
N GLY A 278 -1.26 -3.72 -4.93
CA GLY A 278 -0.32 -4.51 -4.13
C GLY A 278 0.90 -5.03 -4.87
N LEU A 279 1.96 -5.28 -4.09
CA LEU A 279 3.25 -5.77 -4.58
C LEU A 279 3.73 -6.96 -3.75
N VAL A 280 4.27 -7.97 -4.41
CA VAL A 280 5.08 -9.02 -3.77
C VAL A 280 6.53 -8.87 -4.24
N LEU A 281 7.40 -8.43 -3.32
CA LEU A 281 8.80 -8.12 -3.61
C LEU A 281 9.60 -9.41 -3.83
N TYR A 282 9.77 -9.82 -5.08
CA TYR A 282 10.43 -11.06 -5.45
C TYR A 282 11.80 -11.21 -4.80
N ASN A 283 12.03 -12.38 -4.20
CA ASN A 283 13.29 -12.76 -3.58
C ASN A 283 13.76 -11.79 -2.47
N SER A 284 12.87 -10.98 -1.89
CA SER A 284 13.27 -9.91 -0.96
C SER A 284 13.92 -10.39 0.33
N TRP A 285 13.75 -11.66 0.72
CA TRP A 285 14.51 -12.23 1.84
C TRP A 285 16.03 -12.08 1.68
N ASN A 286 16.54 -12.06 0.44
CA ASN A 286 17.96 -11.91 0.15
C ASN A 286 18.47 -10.48 0.41
N THR A 287 17.57 -9.51 0.62
CA THR A 287 17.91 -8.13 0.95
C THR A 287 18.05 -7.92 2.45
N VAL A 288 17.63 -8.91 3.25
CA VAL A 288 17.68 -8.88 4.71
C VAL A 288 18.82 -9.74 5.23
N SER A 289 19.63 -9.15 6.12
CA SER A 289 20.64 -9.88 6.89
C SER A 289 19.97 -10.84 7.88
N LEU A 290 20.14 -12.15 7.70
CA LEU A 290 19.63 -13.15 8.65
C LEU A 290 20.31 -13.09 10.04
N THR A 291 21.41 -12.33 10.18
CA THR A 291 22.11 -12.15 11.46
C THR A 291 21.61 -10.95 12.24
N THR A 292 21.13 -9.90 11.56
CA THR A 292 20.85 -8.60 12.19
C THR A 292 19.50 -7.99 11.83
N GLY A 293 18.79 -8.51 10.83
CA GLY A 293 17.59 -7.90 10.26
C GLY A 293 17.84 -6.60 9.49
N ALA A 294 19.11 -6.23 9.28
CA ALA A 294 19.47 -5.04 8.51
C ALA A 294 19.18 -5.26 7.01
N ILE A 295 18.71 -4.20 6.36
CA ILE A 295 18.39 -4.18 4.93
C ILE A 295 19.63 -3.71 4.16
N ASN A 296 19.94 -4.36 3.04
CA ASN A 296 21.04 -3.95 2.18
C ASN A 296 20.63 -2.82 1.21
N ALA A 297 21.62 -2.24 0.53
CA ALA A 297 21.41 -1.13 -0.40
C ALA A 297 20.41 -1.43 -1.54
N THR A 298 20.26 -2.70 -1.96
CA THR A 298 19.27 -3.09 -2.97
C THR A 298 17.85 -2.99 -2.41
N GLY A 299 17.64 -3.48 -1.17
CA GLY A 299 16.36 -3.34 -0.49
C GLY A 299 15.99 -1.89 -0.22
N GLU A 300 16.95 -1.07 0.22
CA GLU A 300 16.75 0.37 0.46
C GLU A 300 16.34 1.13 -0.80
N LYS A 301 16.92 0.80 -1.96
CA LYS A 301 16.53 1.39 -3.25
C LYS A 301 15.09 1.03 -3.64
N ALA A 302 14.69 -0.22 -3.44
CA ALA A 302 13.33 -0.65 -3.72
C ALA A 302 12.32 0.05 -2.79
N MET A 303 12.64 0.15 -1.49
CA MET A 303 11.82 0.85 -0.49
C MET A 303 11.53 2.30 -0.87
N ALA A 304 12.51 3.01 -1.43
CA ALA A 304 12.36 4.41 -1.82
C ALA A 304 11.32 4.64 -2.92
N LEU A 305 10.90 3.59 -3.64
CA LEU A 305 9.89 3.70 -4.69
C LEU A 305 8.46 3.52 -4.18
N TYR A 306 8.25 2.57 -3.26
CA TYR A 306 6.90 2.20 -2.84
C TYR A 306 6.48 2.77 -1.47
N LEU A 307 7.43 3.12 -0.60
CA LEU A 307 7.13 3.81 0.64
C LEU A 307 6.94 5.30 0.35
N ILE A 308 5.97 5.92 1.03
CA ILE A 308 5.93 7.38 1.06
C ILE A 308 7.23 7.87 1.70
N PRO A 309 8.00 8.75 1.03
CA PRO A 309 9.23 9.28 1.59
C PRO A 309 8.94 9.92 2.95
N LYS A 310 9.52 9.35 4.01
CA LYS A 310 9.46 9.93 5.35
C LYS A 310 10.47 11.07 5.41
N VAL A 311 10.07 12.28 5.02
CA VAL A 311 10.89 13.49 5.18
C VAL A 311 10.74 14.00 6.61
N ASN A 312 11.85 14.19 7.34
CA ASN A 312 11.80 14.89 8.62
C ASN A 312 11.60 16.39 8.35
N LEU A 313 10.34 16.83 8.42
CA LEU A 313 9.91 18.20 8.17
C LEU A 313 10.44 19.17 9.23
N ALA A 314 10.78 18.69 10.43
CA ALA A 314 11.24 19.51 11.53
C ALA A 314 12.60 20.17 11.27
N LEU A 315 13.46 19.55 10.46
CA LEU A 315 14.82 20.04 10.14
C LEU A 315 14.82 21.42 9.49
N ASN A 316 13.76 21.76 8.76
CA ASN A 316 13.59 23.06 8.11
C ASN A 316 12.60 23.98 8.84
N GLY A 317 12.07 23.53 9.98
CA GLY A 317 11.10 24.26 10.78
C GLY A 317 11.75 25.33 11.66
N THR A 318 10.92 26.16 12.26
CA THR A 318 11.35 27.13 13.27
C THR A 318 10.92 26.64 14.65
N ALA A 319 11.89 26.21 15.46
CA ALA A 319 11.64 25.74 16.81
C ALA A 319 11.55 26.90 17.81
N THR A 320 10.62 26.79 18.77
CA THR A 320 10.45 27.72 19.90
C THR A 320 10.11 26.94 21.17
N GLN A 321 10.36 27.53 22.33
CA GLN A 321 10.01 26.92 23.62
C GLN A 321 9.55 27.98 24.61
N SER A 322 8.80 27.57 25.63
CA SER A 322 8.22 28.43 26.66
C SER A 322 9.26 29.29 27.38
N SER A 323 10.43 28.72 27.61
CA SER A 323 11.58 29.39 28.19
C SER A 323 12.86 28.63 27.88
N THR A 324 14.01 29.30 27.96
CA THR A 324 15.32 28.67 27.76
C THR A 324 16.11 28.72 29.06
N ASN A 325 16.57 27.55 29.53
CA ASN A 325 17.41 27.50 30.73
C ASN A 325 18.79 28.11 30.44
N PRO A 326 19.29 29.03 31.29
CA PRO A 326 20.47 29.86 30.99
C PRO A 326 21.82 29.12 31.05
N SER A 327 21.86 27.87 31.56
CA SER A 327 23.13 27.15 31.70
C SER A 327 23.54 26.44 30.39
N TYR A 328 24.31 27.11 29.53
CA TYR A 328 24.86 26.63 28.23
C TYR A 328 23.83 26.42 27.09
N ASN A 329 24.32 26.30 25.84
CA ASN A 329 23.54 26.18 24.58
C ASN A 329 22.36 25.21 24.75
N LYS A 330 21.15 25.75 24.84
CA LYS A 330 19.90 25.04 25.16
C LYS A 330 18.72 25.59 24.36
N GLY A 331 19.00 26.21 23.22
CA GLY A 331 17.95 26.76 22.39
C GLY A 331 17.01 25.67 21.90
N PRO A 332 15.78 26.04 21.50
CA PRO A 332 14.80 25.08 21.00
C PRO A 332 15.26 24.37 19.72
N GLU A 333 16.18 24.96 18.95
CA GLU A 333 16.73 24.41 17.71
C GLU A 333 17.51 23.10 17.87
N LEU A 334 18.03 22.81 19.07
CA LEU A 334 18.75 21.55 19.33
C LEU A 334 17.84 20.33 19.20
N ALA A 335 16.53 20.49 19.39
CA ALA A 335 15.60 19.37 19.20
C ALA A 335 15.25 19.10 17.73
N ILE A 336 15.86 19.82 16.78
CA ILE A 336 15.66 19.63 15.32
C ILE A 336 16.99 19.68 14.56
N ASP A 337 18.10 19.41 15.23
CA ASP A 337 19.44 19.50 14.65
C ASP A 337 19.92 18.18 14.02
N ASN A 338 19.05 17.15 14.07
CA ASN A 338 19.29 15.80 13.55
C ASN A 338 20.30 14.98 14.38
N ASP A 339 20.61 15.38 15.61
CA ASP A 339 21.42 14.60 16.56
C ASP A 339 20.56 14.04 17.70
N ILE A 340 20.23 12.75 17.61
CA ILE A 340 19.43 12.02 18.60
C ILE A 340 20.13 11.74 19.93
N ASN A 341 21.34 12.26 20.14
CA ASN A 341 22.14 12.01 21.33
C ASN A 341 21.51 12.62 22.60
N GLY A 342 20.75 11.80 23.32
CA GLY A 342 20.13 12.21 24.59
C GLY A 342 21.11 12.41 25.75
N ASN A 343 22.41 12.17 25.60
CA ASN A 343 23.37 12.50 26.65
C ASN A 343 23.51 14.02 26.72
N TYR A 344 23.08 14.62 27.83
CA TYR A 344 23.13 16.07 28.03
C TYR A 344 24.53 16.68 27.84
N GLY A 345 25.61 15.96 28.15
CA GLY A 345 26.98 16.41 27.91
C GLY A 345 27.39 16.46 26.42
N GLY A 346 26.59 15.86 25.54
CA GLY A 346 26.79 15.84 24.09
C GLY A 346 26.39 17.14 23.38
N GLY A 347 25.63 18.02 24.04
CA GLY A 347 25.28 19.34 23.50
C GLY A 347 24.06 19.39 22.59
N SER A 348 23.34 18.28 22.38
CA SER A 348 22.11 18.19 21.58
C SER A 348 20.85 18.00 22.45
N VAL A 349 20.78 18.66 23.62
CA VAL A 349 19.60 18.55 24.49
C VAL A 349 19.09 19.93 24.83
N THR A 350 17.88 20.24 24.38
CA THR A 350 17.18 21.46 24.76
C THR A 350 16.54 21.32 26.14
N VAL A 351 16.48 22.42 26.89
CA VAL A 351 16.00 22.45 28.29
C VAL A 351 15.28 23.75 28.59
N THR A 352 14.03 23.66 29.03
CA THR A 352 13.28 24.82 29.55
C THR A 352 13.67 25.17 30.99
N ASN A 353 13.25 26.34 31.48
CA ASN A 353 13.30 26.59 32.92
C ASN A 353 12.42 25.59 33.69
N ASN A 354 12.59 25.58 35.01
CA ASN A 354 11.64 24.91 35.89
C ASN A 354 10.40 25.80 36.03
N GLU A 355 9.30 25.43 35.38
CA GLU A 355 8.08 26.21 35.30
C GLU A 355 6.84 25.31 35.20
N GLU A 356 5.64 25.90 35.27
CA GLU A 356 4.40 25.16 35.14
C GLU A 356 4.07 24.92 33.65
N ASN A 357 3.83 23.65 33.30
CA ASN A 357 3.48 23.22 31.94
C ASN A 357 4.44 23.72 30.84
N PRO A 358 5.77 23.52 30.98
CA PRO A 358 6.73 23.93 29.97
C PRO A 358 6.45 23.25 28.63
N TRP A 359 6.72 23.95 27.54
CA TRP A 359 6.47 23.44 26.20
C TRP A 359 7.60 23.78 25.23
N TRP A 360 7.70 22.94 24.22
CA TRP A 360 8.50 23.13 23.02
C TRP A 360 7.60 22.93 21.80
N GLN A 361 7.82 23.67 20.72
CA GLN A 361 7.12 23.44 19.47
C GLN A 361 7.99 23.78 18.26
N VAL A 362 7.68 23.15 17.13
CA VAL A 362 8.23 23.50 15.81
C VAL A 362 7.11 23.95 14.88
N ASP A 363 7.31 25.11 14.26
CA ASP A 363 6.49 25.59 13.14
C ASP A 363 7.10 25.10 11.82
N LEU A 364 6.35 24.30 11.06
CA LEU A 364 6.75 23.75 9.77
C LEU A 364 6.58 24.75 8.60
N GLY A 365 6.18 25.99 8.90
CA GLY A 365 6.03 27.12 7.97
C GLY A 365 4.72 27.13 7.18
N SER A 366 4.04 25.99 7.05
CA SER A 366 2.73 25.84 6.43
C SER A 366 2.08 24.53 6.89
N ASN A 367 0.82 24.30 6.56
CA ASN A 367 0.21 22.99 6.76
C ASN A 367 0.95 21.94 5.93
N LYS A 368 1.33 20.85 6.58
CA LYS A 368 1.95 19.65 6.02
C LYS A 368 1.11 18.43 6.39
N THR A 369 1.22 17.37 5.62
CA THR A 369 0.69 16.06 6.04
C THR A 369 1.70 15.44 6.99
N ILE A 370 1.28 15.15 8.22
CA ILE A 370 2.13 14.61 9.28
C ILE A 370 1.71 13.17 9.57
N ASN A 371 2.60 12.22 9.33
CA ASN A 371 2.33 10.79 9.48
C ASN A 371 2.78 10.26 10.85
N GLU A 372 3.99 10.65 11.26
CA GLU A 372 4.66 10.09 12.43
C GLU A 372 5.52 11.17 13.10
N ILE A 373 5.46 11.27 14.42
CA ILE A 373 6.33 12.14 15.21
C ILE A 373 7.15 11.26 16.14
N LYS A 374 8.47 11.38 16.13
CA LYS A 374 9.35 10.72 17.10
C LYS A 374 9.88 11.72 18.09
N VAL A 375 9.73 11.42 19.36
CA VAL A 375 10.17 12.29 20.46
C VAL A 375 11.27 11.57 21.23
N PHE A 376 12.49 12.09 21.15
CA PHE A 376 13.67 11.58 21.86
C PHE A 376 13.89 12.37 23.14
N ASN A 377 14.02 11.65 24.23
CA ASN A 377 14.25 12.20 25.56
C ASN A 377 15.75 12.33 25.85
N ARG A 378 16.07 13.11 26.88
CA ARG A 378 17.37 13.08 27.56
C ARG A 378 17.60 11.69 28.18
N THR A 379 18.79 11.11 28.01
CA THR A 379 19.11 9.73 28.37
C THR A 379 20.20 9.57 29.44
N ASP A 380 20.82 10.63 29.94
CA ASP A 380 21.73 10.53 31.09
C ASP A 380 20.97 10.36 32.42
N GLY A 381 21.63 9.70 33.39
CA GLY A 381 20.95 9.02 34.50
C GLY A 381 20.22 9.90 35.53
N CYS A 382 20.38 11.23 35.54
CA CYS A 382 19.78 12.08 36.58
C CYS A 382 18.33 12.48 36.29
N CYS A 383 17.91 12.44 35.03
CA CYS A 383 16.93 13.40 34.56
C CYS A 383 15.92 12.84 33.53
N LYS A 384 16.02 11.56 33.13
CA LYS A 384 15.09 10.92 32.18
C LYS A 384 13.62 11.06 32.60
N ALA A 385 13.36 10.90 33.90
CA ALA A 385 12.02 10.90 34.48
C ALA A 385 11.33 12.27 34.45
N ASN A 386 12.07 13.35 34.19
CA ASN A 386 11.49 14.70 34.08
C ASN A 386 10.50 14.82 32.91
N MET A 387 10.63 13.97 31.90
CA MET A 387 9.72 13.90 30.76
C MET A 387 8.59 12.87 30.96
N SER A 388 8.17 12.64 32.21
CA SER A 388 6.97 11.84 32.51
C SER A 388 5.72 12.73 32.46
N ASN A 389 4.60 12.18 32.00
CA ASN A 389 3.33 12.91 31.86
C ASN A 389 3.43 14.13 30.90
N PHE A 390 3.54 13.86 29.60
CA PHE A 390 3.60 14.90 28.56
C PHE A 390 2.58 14.64 27.45
N THR A 391 2.24 15.69 26.71
CA THR A 391 1.31 15.66 25.58
C THR A 391 2.03 16.09 24.31
N VAL A 392 1.76 15.37 23.22
CA VAL A 392 2.14 15.76 21.86
C VAL A 392 0.88 16.16 21.11
N SER A 393 0.86 17.38 20.57
CA SER A 393 -0.27 17.93 19.82
C SER A 393 0.16 18.41 18.45
N VAL A 394 -0.77 18.36 17.49
CA VAL A 394 -0.60 19.00 16.19
C VAL A 394 -1.67 20.06 15.99
N ILE A 395 -1.23 21.26 15.61
CA ILE A 395 -2.07 22.44 15.43
C ILE A 395 -1.97 22.87 13.96
N ASN A 396 -3.10 23.10 13.31
CA ASN A 396 -3.12 23.57 11.92
C ASN A 396 -2.95 25.10 11.84
N ASN A 397 -2.81 25.62 10.62
CA ASN A 397 -2.65 27.06 10.36
C ASN A 397 -3.81 27.97 10.84
N SER A 398 -4.97 27.40 11.19
CA SER A 398 -6.08 28.14 11.81
C SER A 398 -5.99 28.22 13.34
N GLY A 399 -4.98 27.59 13.94
CA GLY A 399 -4.80 27.49 15.39
C GLY A 399 -5.63 26.38 16.04
N LEU A 400 -6.25 25.50 15.24
CA LEU A 400 -7.02 24.36 15.75
C LEU A 400 -6.10 23.17 16.04
N GLU A 401 -6.19 22.62 17.25
CA GLU A 401 -5.59 21.31 17.57
C GLU A 401 -6.35 20.21 16.79
N VAL A 402 -5.67 19.60 15.83
CA VAL A 402 -6.23 18.56 14.96
C VAL A 402 -5.84 17.14 15.40
N PHE A 403 -4.86 17.03 16.28
CA PHE A 403 -4.39 15.76 16.86
C PHE A 403 -3.79 16.02 18.24
N THR A 404 -3.96 15.06 19.16
CA THR A 404 -3.37 15.10 20.50
C THR A 404 -3.17 13.69 21.05
N GLN A 405 -2.05 13.46 21.75
CA GLN A 405 -1.77 12.20 22.45
C GLN A 405 -0.96 12.46 23.72
N THR A 406 -1.41 11.91 24.84
CA THR A 406 -0.75 12.04 26.16
C THR A 406 -0.05 10.74 26.56
N PHE A 407 1.16 10.88 27.11
CA PHE A 407 2.00 9.79 27.59
C PHE A 407 2.25 9.95 29.09
N THR A 408 1.94 8.92 29.88
CA THR A 408 2.15 8.94 31.33
C THR A 408 3.56 8.51 31.75
N THR A 409 4.31 7.87 30.87
CA THR A 409 5.70 7.44 31.09
C THR A 409 6.68 8.28 30.29
N PHE A 410 7.95 8.31 30.71
CA PHE A 410 8.99 8.99 29.96
C PHE A 410 9.51 8.13 28.80
N PRO A 411 9.93 8.71 27.66
CA PRO A 411 10.58 7.98 26.58
C PRO A 411 11.99 7.51 26.98
N ASP A 412 12.38 6.28 26.61
CA ASP A 412 13.74 5.76 26.80
C ASP A 412 14.18 4.85 25.62
N PRO A 413 14.98 5.35 24.66
CA PRO A 413 15.35 6.76 24.47
C PRO A 413 14.24 7.59 23.83
N SER A 414 13.25 6.97 23.19
CA SER A 414 12.24 7.67 22.39
C SER A 414 10.85 7.02 22.45
N VAL A 415 9.86 7.77 21.97
CA VAL A 415 8.50 7.28 21.71
C VAL A 415 8.06 7.69 20.31
N ILE A 416 7.22 6.85 19.69
CA ILE A 416 6.62 7.11 18.39
C ILE A 416 5.16 7.51 18.59
N VAL A 417 4.77 8.63 17.99
CA VAL A 417 3.41 9.15 17.92
C VAL A 417 2.92 8.96 16.49
N ASN A 418 1.93 8.10 16.29
CA ASN A 418 1.34 7.88 14.97
C ASN A 418 0.24 8.92 14.73
N ALA A 419 0.57 9.97 13.97
CA ALA A 419 -0.34 11.07 13.67
C ALA A 419 -1.31 10.75 12.50
N GLY A 420 -1.06 9.68 11.75
CA GLY A 420 -2.06 9.13 10.82
C GLY A 420 -2.28 9.94 9.54
N GLY A 421 -1.37 10.83 9.17
CA GLY A 421 -1.48 11.67 7.97
C GLY A 421 -2.36 12.91 8.16
N ILE A 422 -2.59 13.33 9.41
CA ILE A 422 -3.29 14.58 9.72
C ILE A 422 -2.58 15.79 9.11
N VAL A 423 -3.36 16.80 8.75
CA VAL A 423 -2.84 18.05 8.18
C VAL A 423 -2.62 19.09 9.29
N GLY A 424 -1.37 19.50 9.50
CA GLY A 424 -1.01 20.44 10.55
C GLY A 424 0.25 21.26 10.24
N GLN A 425 0.45 22.36 10.97
CA GLN A 425 1.59 23.27 10.79
C GLN A 425 2.53 23.26 11.99
N ILE A 426 2.00 23.16 13.20
CA ILE A 426 2.78 23.22 14.44
C ILE A 426 2.72 21.86 15.12
N VAL A 427 3.88 21.30 15.47
CA VAL A 427 3.97 20.15 16.38
C VAL A 427 4.45 20.67 17.73
N LYS A 428 3.67 20.41 18.78
CA LYS A 428 3.94 20.87 20.14
C LYS A 428 4.13 19.69 21.09
N VAL A 429 5.16 19.75 21.93
CA VAL A 429 5.41 18.84 23.04
C VAL A 429 5.31 19.63 24.33
N GLN A 430 4.45 19.22 25.25
CA GLN A 430 4.20 19.92 26.50
C GLN A 430 4.25 18.96 27.69
N LEU A 431 4.97 19.32 28.74
CA LEU A 431 4.89 18.62 30.01
C LEU A 431 3.59 19.01 30.72
N ASN A 432 2.87 18.05 31.30
CA ASN A 432 1.62 18.29 32.05
C ASN A 432 1.88 18.38 33.57
N ALA A 433 2.99 19.00 33.94
CA ALA A 433 3.47 19.12 35.31
C ALA A 433 4.35 20.35 35.47
N THR A 434 4.65 20.71 36.72
CA THR A 434 5.75 21.63 37.02
C THR A 434 7.07 20.91 36.88
N GLY A 435 7.99 21.45 36.09
CA GLY A 435 9.27 20.84 35.82
C GLY A 435 10.05 21.55 34.73
N SER A 436 11.12 20.90 34.26
CA SER A 436 11.84 21.31 33.06
C SER A 436 11.62 20.26 31.98
N LEU A 437 11.13 20.70 30.81
CA LEU A 437 11.03 19.86 29.62
C LEU A 437 12.43 19.69 29.03
N THR A 438 12.81 18.44 28.74
CA THR A 438 14.07 18.10 28.08
C THR A 438 13.82 17.26 26.86
N LEU A 439 14.36 17.67 25.72
CA LEU A 439 14.23 16.95 24.44
C LEU A 439 15.61 16.83 23.81
N ALA A 440 15.93 15.64 23.32
CA ALA A 440 17.12 15.40 22.52
C ALA A 440 16.83 15.69 21.04
N GLU A 441 15.71 15.18 20.53
CA GLU A 441 15.31 15.39 19.14
C GLU A 441 13.79 15.20 19.03
N VAL A 442 13.15 15.98 18.17
CA VAL A 442 11.76 15.79 17.75
C VAL A 442 11.74 15.71 16.22
N GLN A 443 11.59 14.50 15.70
CA GLN A 443 11.48 14.27 14.27
C GLN A 443 10.01 14.26 13.87
N VAL A 444 9.65 15.05 12.86
CA VAL A 444 8.29 15.12 12.32
C VAL A 444 8.30 14.57 10.91
N PHE A 445 7.91 13.31 10.75
CA PHE A 445 7.87 12.64 9.45
C PHE A 445 6.54 12.87 8.74
N GLY A 446 6.64 13.35 7.50
CA GLY A 446 5.49 13.67 6.69
C GLY A 446 5.87 14.11 5.28
N SER A 447 4.94 14.77 4.61
CA SER A 447 5.13 15.31 3.26
C SER A 447 4.62 16.75 3.14
N ASP A 448 5.20 17.48 2.18
CA ASP A 448 4.72 18.80 1.75
C ASP A 448 3.36 18.74 1.07
N GLU A 449 2.95 17.56 0.61
CA GLU A 449 1.65 17.32 0.03
C GLU A 449 0.61 17.27 1.14
N VAL A 450 0.00 18.42 1.43
CA VAL A 450 -1.35 18.43 1.99
C VAL A 450 -2.18 17.52 1.08
N LEU A 451 -2.90 16.52 1.61
CA LEU A 451 -3.97 15.80 0.90
C LEU A 451 -5.12 16.78 0.58
N SER A 452 -4.78 17.83 -0.14
CA SER A 452 -5.66 18.65 -0.91
C SER A 452 -5.94 17.80 -2.15
N THR A 453 -7.20 17.58 -2.48
CA THR A 453 -7.56 17.37 -3.89
C THR A 453 -6.74 18.38 -4.68
N LYS A 454 -5.79 17.93 -5.52
CA LYS A 454 -4.85 18.76 -6.29
C LYS A 454 -5.42 20.17 -6.39
N SER A 455 -4.82 21.15 -5.72
CA SER A 455 -5.32 22.52 -5.73
C SER A 455 -5.53 22.89 -7.19
N TYR A 456 -6.79 22.84 -7.61
CA TYR A 456 -7.15 23.13 -8.96
C TYR A 456 -6.85 24.60 -9.09
N ASN A 457 -5.78 24.95 -9.82
CA ASN A 457 -5.66 26.28 -10.43
C ASN A 457 -7.06 26.71 -10.82
N ASP A 458 -7.59 27.80 -10.26
CA ASP A 458 -9.00 28.20 -10.43
C ASP A 458 -9.42 28.14 -11.90
N ILE A 459 -9.98 27.00 -12.31
CA ILE A 459 -10.33 26.76 -13.71
C ILE A 459 -11.63 27.53 -13.92
N LYS A 460 -11.50 28.72 -14.49
CA LYS A 460 -12.63 29.52 -14.92
C LYS A 460 -13.23 28.88 -16.16
N VAL A 461 -14.38 28.21 -16.00
CA VAL A 461 -15.18 27.72 -17.13
C VAL A 461 -16.44 28.56 -17.25
N ASN A 462 -16.71 29.09 -18.43
CA ASN A 462 -17.96 29.77 -18.75
C ASN A 462 -18.81 28.89 -19.66
N LEU A 463 -20.05 28.64 -19.25
CA LEU A 463 -21.06 27.95 -20.06
C LEU A 463 -22.13 28.95 -20.45
N SER A 464 -22.19 29.32 -21.73
CA SER A 464 -23.06 30.38 -22.23
C SER A 464 -23.74 30.01 -23.55
N PRO A 465 -24.99 30.48 -23.79
CA PRO A 465 -25.90 31.04 -22.80
C PRO A 465 -26.34 29.98 -21.77
N ASN A 466 -26.64 30.37 -20.54
CA ASN A 466 -27.28 29.51 -19.54
C ASN A 466 -28.40 30.32 -18.87
N PRO A 467 -29.70 30.08 -19.17
CA PRO A 467 -30.22 28.93 -19.92
C PRO A 467 -29.90 28.90 -21.43
N PHE A 468 -29.75 27.72 -22.01
CA PHE A 468 -29.49 27.49 -23.45
C PHE A 468 -30.70 26.94 -24.20
N LYS A 469 -30.70 27.05 -25.54
CA LYS A 469 -31.77 26.53 -26.43
C LYS A 469 -31.27 25.41 -27.34
N GLY A 470 -30.44 25.75 -28.33
CA GLY A 470 -29.95 24.80 -29.33
C GLY A 470 -28.45 24.49 -29.23
N ASN A 471 -27.65 25.42 -28.71
CA ASN A 471 -26.21 25.30 -28.59
C ASN A 471 -25.77 25.79 -27.21
N LEU A 472 -24.73 25.17 -26.66
CA LEU A 472 -24.08 25.57 -25.42
C LEU A 472 -22.58 25.77 -25.70
N LYS A 473 -22.12 27.02 -25.58
CA LYS A 473 -20.71 27.37 -25.71
C LYS A 473 -20.01 27.15 -24.37
N VAL A 474 -18.91 26.42 -24.37
CA VAL A 474 -18.08 26.17 -23.20
C VAL A 474 -16.71 26.79 -23.47
N THR A 475 -16.28 27.73 -22.62
CA THR A 475 -14.93 28.31 -22.68
C THR A 475 -14.20 28.10 -21.37
N SER A 476 -12.91 27.77 -21.45
CA SER A 476 -11.98 27.68 -20.33
C SER A 476 -10.72 28.50 -20.66
N PRO A 477 -10.66 29.80 -20.32
CA PRO A 477 -9.59 30.69 -20.79
C PRO A 477 -8.18 30.28 -20.33
N ASN A 478 -8.09 29.54 -19.22
CA ASN A 478 -6.83 29.20 -18.56
C ASN A 478 -6.57 27.68 -18.51
N SER A 479 -7.34 26.86 -19.24
CA SER A 479 -7.09 25.42 -19.34
C SER A 479 -7.68 24.79 -20.60
N SER A 480 -7.13 23.65 -21.02
CA SER A 480 -7.69 22.79 -22.06
C SER A 480 -8.40 21.58 -21.47
N PHE A 481 -9.31 21.00 -22.23
CA PHE A 481 -10.03 19.77 -21.85
C PHE A 481 -10.14 18.81 -23.03
N ASN A 482 -10.11 17.51 -22.72
CA ASN A 482 -9.97 16.43 -23.69
C ASN A 482 -11.33 15.83 -24.08
N ASN A 483 -12.34 15.96 -23.21
CA ASN A 483 -13.69 15.52 -23.49
C ASN A 483 -14.73 16.23 -22.62
N TYR A 484 -16.00 16.10 -23.02
CA TYR A 484 -17.13 16.48 -22.19
C TYR A 484 -18.19 15.38 -22.17
N THR A 485 -18.98 15.35 -21.10
CA THR A 485 -20.15 14.49 -20.94
C THR A 485 -21.30 15.28 -20.32
N ILE A 486 -22.51 15.15 -20.85
CA ILE A 486 -23.72 15.75 -20.32
C ILE A 486 -24.56 14.66 -19.66
N TYR A 487 -24.99 14.92 -18.43
CA TYR A 487 -25.87 14.09 -17.64
C TYR A 487 -27.22 14.79 -17.42
N ASN A 488 -28.31 14.02 -17.36
CA ASN A 488 -29.59 14.54 -16.86
C ASN A 488 -29.62 14.56 -15.31
N ILE A 489 -30.71 15.03 -14.72
CA ILE A 489 -30.87 15.11 -13.24
C ILE A 489 -30.85 13.74 -12.54
N ASN A 490 -31.10 12.65 -13.26
CA ASN A 490 -31.06 11.29 -12.72
C ASN A 490 -29.66 10.65 -12.85
N GLY A 491 -28.65 11.42 -13.29
CA GLY A 491 -27.29 10.94 -13.48
C GLY A 491 -27.08 10.12 -14.76
N GLN A 492 -28.06 10.03 -15.65
CA GLN A 492 -27.91 9.29 -16.91
C GLN A 492 -27.13 10.14 -17.93
N LYS A 493 -26.13 9.52 -18.57
CA LYS A 493 -25.36 10.14 -19.66
C LYS A 493 -26.24 10.30 -20.90
N VAL A 494 -26.44 11.55 -21.34
CA VAL A 494 -27.29 11.89 -22.51
C VAL A 494 -26.48 12.35 -23.72
N LEU A 495 -25.24 12.82 -23.54
CA LEU A 495 -24.34 13.20 -24.61
C LEU A 495 -22.89 13.11 -24.14
N SER A 496 -21.95 12.71 -25.00
CA SER A 496 -20.51 12.70 -24.67
C SER A 496 -19.71 12.66 -25.95
N ASN A 497 -18.66 13.49 -26.03
CA ASN A 497 -17.75 13.54 -27.18
C ASN A 497 -16.33 13.87 -26.71
N LYS A 498 -15.34 13.36 -27.43
CA LYS A 498 -13.95 13.84 -27.35
C LYS A 498 -13.85 15.23 -27.98
N VAL A 499 -12.89 16.01 -27.52
CA VAL A 499 -12.58 17.34 -28.02
C VAL A 499 -11.19 17.29 -28.65
N GLU A 500 -10.95 18.11 -29.67
CA GLU A 500 -9.62 18.22 -30.28
C GLU A 500 -8.58 18.63 -29.23
N ALA A 501 -7.37 18.07 -29.34
CA ALA A 501 -6.31 18.29 -28.37
C ALA A 501 -6.03 19.79 -28.17
N ASN A 502 -5.85 20.19 -26.91
CA ASN A 502 -5.58 21.58 -26.50
C ASN A 502 -6.72 22.60 -26.74
N SER A 503 -7.95 22.16 -27.00
CA SER A 503 -9.08 23.09 -27.12
C SER A 503 -9.44 23.72 -25.77
N SER A 504 -9.56 25.05 -25.76
CA SER A 504 -10.05 25.87 -24.64
C SER A 504 -11.49 26.37 -24.87
N GLU A 505 -12.06 26.11 -26.04
CA GLU A 505 -13.41 26.53 -26.43
C GLU A 505 -14.09 25.46 -27.28
N ILE A 506 -15.36 25.14 -26.96
CA ILE A 506 -16.22 24.28 -27.79
C ILE A 506 -17.64 24.81 -27.89
N ASN A 507 -18.33 24.47 -28.97
CA ASN A 507 -19.77 24.66 -29.13
C ASN A 507 -20.46 23.30 -29.17
N ILE A 508 -21.26 23.02 -28.15
CA ILE A 508 -22.01 21.76 -28.04
C ILE A 508 -23.38 21.94 -28.69
N ASN A 509 -23.65 21.17 -29.75
CA ASN A 509 -25.00 21.07 -30.31
C ASN A 509 -25.88 20.27 -29.35
N THR A 510 -26.87 20.94 -28.76
CA THR A 510 -27.77 20.38 -27.76
C THR A 510 -29.20 20.26 -28.27
N SER A 511 -29.45 20.47 -29.57
CA SER A 511 -30.79 20.45 -30.18
C SER A 511 -31.63 19.23 -29.81
N LYS A 512 -30.99 18.05 -29.69
CA LYS A 512 -31.64 16.77 -29.34
C LYS A 512 -32.03 16.61 -27.86
N LEU A 513 -31.55 17.47 -26.96
CA LEU A 513 -31.91 17.41 -25.55
C LEU A 513 -33.32 17.96 -25.31
N SER A 514 -34.11 17.36 -24.42
CA SER A 514 -35.39 17.92 -23.97
C SER A 514 -35.18 19.08 -22.99
N LYS A 515 -36.20 19.92 -22.77
CA LYS A 515 -36.15 20.99 -21.76
C LYS A 515 -35.88 20.39 -20.37
N GLY A 516 -35.04 21.04 -19.56
CA GLY A 516 -34.68 20.52 -18.24
C GLY A 516 -33.31 20.97 -17.74
N ILE A 517 -32.95 20.46 -16.56
CA ILE A 517 -31.64 20.69 -15.94
C ILE A 517 -30.68 19.58 -16.36
N TYR A 518 -29.45 19.96 -16.69
CA TYR A 518 -28.37 19.06 -17.06
C TYR A 518 -27.07 19.41 -16.32
N PHE A 519 -26.17 18.45 -16.22
CA PHE A 519 -24.82 18.63 -15.70
C PHE A 519 -23.81 18.34 -16.81
N VAL A 520 -22.99 19.33 -17.16
CA VAL A 520 -21.88 19.18 -18.10
C VAL A 520 -20.61 18.91 -17.31
N LYS A 521 -20.09 17.69 -17.42
CA LYS A 521 -18.80 17.27 -16.88
C LYS A 521 -17.73 17.47 -17.95
N LEU A 522 -16.67 18.20 -17.61
CA LEU A 522 -15.47 18.38 -18.43
C LEU A 522 -14.33 17.58 -17.82
N ASN A 523 -13.55 16.91 -18.66
CA ASN A 523 -12.36 16.18 -18.23
C ASN A 523 -11.13 16.58 -19.05
N SER A 524 -9.99 16.71 -18.37
CA SER A 524 -8.64 16.79 -18.93
C SER A 524 -7.74 15.80 -18.17
N ASP A 525 -6.47 15.73 -18.54
CA ASP A 525 -5.46 14.94 -17.82
C ASP A 525 -5.19 15.49 -16.41
N THR A 526 -5.53 16.76 -16.20
CA THR A 526 -5.28 17.48 -14.95
C THR A 526 -6.54 17.78 -14.16
N PHE A 527 -7.75 17.77 -14.76
CA PHE A 527 -9.01 18.07 -14.06
C PHE A 527 -10.26 17.31 -14.49
N SER A 528 -11.21 17.19 -13.55
CA SER A 528 -12.58 16.74 -13.81
C SER A 528 -13.59 17.59 -13.04
N LYS A 529 -14.48 18.33 -13.73
CA LYS A 529 -15.44 19.24 -13.07
C LYS A 529 -16.80 19.28 -13.76
N SER A 530 -17.87 19.36 -12.95
CA SER A 530 -19.26 19.35 -13.42
C SER A 530 -19.94 20.70 -13.21
N TYR A 531 -20.70 21.15 -14.20
CA TYR A 531 -21.40 22.43 -14.20
C TYR A 531 -22.89 22.25 -14.49
N LYS A 532 -23.74 22.88 -13.68
CA LYS A 532 -25.19 22.87 -13.89
C LYS A 532 -25.57 23.85 -15.01
N VAL A 533 -26.36 23.37 -15.96
CA VAL A 533 -26.92 24.16 -17.07
C VAL A 533 -28.41 23.87 -17.24
N ILE A 534 -29.15 24.84 -17.77
CA ILE A 534 -30.61 24.77 -17.92
C ILE A 534 -30.96 24.89 -19.40
N LYS A 535 -31.71 23.92 -19.94
CA LYS A 535 -32.26 23.98 -21.30
C LYS A 535 -33.69 24.49 -21.29
N ASN A 536 -33.95 25.57 -22.04
CA ASN A 536 -35.26 26.24 -22.18
C ASN A 536 -36.07 25.83 -23.40
#